data_AF-A0A2D5BT71-F1
#
_entry.id   AF-A0A2D5BT71-F1
#
_cell.length_a   1.000
_cell.length_b   1.000
_cell.length_c   1.000
_cell.angle_alpha   90.00
_cell.angle_beta   90.00
_cell.angle_gamma   90.00
#
_symmetry.space_group_name_H-M   'P 1'
#
loop_
_entity.id
_entity.type
_entity.pdbx_description
1 polymer ?
#
loop_
_entity_poly.entity_id
_entity_poly.type
_entity_poly.pdbx_seq_one_letter_code
_entity_poly.pdbx_strand_id
1 'polypeptide(L)'
;DEVSAALAKTRKAFDSQSEDEARALVRQMNDMEDRCDQRIEEILAGEAEHSAPATLVLAYRYFKRVVSHAMNITTSIFMPLDKIDYFDEKPRPDIT
;
A
#
# COMPACT_ATOMS: atom_id res chain seq x y z
N ASP A 1 -0.74 10.40 -11.48
CA ASP A 1 -1.07 8.97 -11.40
C ASP A 1 -1.71 8.66 -10.04
N GLU A 2 -2.18 7.43 -9.82
CA GLU A 2 -2.89 7.03 -8.59
C GLU A 2 -2.03 7.14 -7.32
N VAL A 3 -0.72 6.84 -7.38
CA VAL A 3 0.19 6.93 -6.24
C VAL A 3 0.35 8.38 -5.80
N SER A 4 0.55 9.29 -6.75
CA SER A 4 0.59 10.73 -6.48
C SER A 4 -0.74 11.24 -5.88
N ALA A 5 -1.87 10.72 -6.34
CA ALA A 5 -3.18 11.08 -5.80
C ALA A 5 -3.39 10.55 -4.36
N ALA A 6 -2.89 9.34 -4.05
CA ALA A 6 -2.93 8.79 -2.70
C ALA A 6 -2.16 9.68 -1.72
N LEU A 7 -0.94 10.12 -2.07
CA LEU A 7 -0.14 11.03 -1.24
C LEU A 7 -0.85 12.37 -0.97
N ALA A 8 -1.48 12.96 -1.99
CA ALA A 8 -2.24 14.20 -1.82
C ALA A 8 -3.45 14.00 -0.88
N LYS A 9 -4.13 12.85 -0.98
CA LYS A 9 -5.24 12.50 -0.08
C LYS A 9 -4.76 12.23 1.34
N THR A 10 -3.62 11.57 1.52
CA THR A 10 -3.01 11.37 2.85
C THR A 10 -2.75 12.70 3.52
N ARG A 11 -2.16 13.67 2.79
CA ARG A 11 -1.98 15.04 3.31
C ARG A 11 -3.30 15.68 3.72
N LYS A 12 -4.34 15.59 2.87
CA LYS A 12 -5.66 16.16 3.17
C LYS A 12 -6.28 15.54 4.43
N ALA A 13 -6.27 14.21 4.54
CA ALA A 13 -6.82 13.49 5.69
C ALA A 13 -6.06 13.81 6.98
N PHE A 14 -4.73 13.95 6.89
CA PHE A 14 -3.89 14.33 8.02
C PHE A 14 -4.16 15.77 8.47
N ASP A 15 -4.30 16.72 7.53
CA ASP A 15 -4.64 18.11 7.86
C ASP A 15 -6.04 18.23 8.48
N SER A 16 -7.01 17.43 8.01
CA SER A 16 -8.40 17.45 8.50
C SER A 16 -8.62 16.62 9.76
N GLN A 17 -7.66 15.76 10.14
CA GLN A 17 -7.78 14.77 11.21
C GLN A 17 -9.07 13.92 11.09
N SER A 18 -9.55 13.69 9.87
CA SER A 18 -10.80 12.95 9.64
C SER A 18 -10.54 11.44 9.63
N GLU A 19 -11.00 10.74 10.67
CA GLU A 19 -10.91 9.28 10.73
C GLU A 19 -11.67 8.58 9.59
N ASP A 20 -12.84 9.09 9.20
CA ASP A 20 -13.64 8.49 8.14
C ASP A 20 -12.93 8.58 6.78
N GLU A 21 -12.36 9.75 6.46
CA GLU A 21 -11.53 9.94 5.26
C GLU A 21 -10.29 9.05 5.31
N ALA A 22 -9.63 8.95 6.47
CA ALA A 22 -8.45 8.12 6.66
C ALA A 22 -8.77 6.62 6.46
N ARG A 23 -9.84 6.10 7.05
CA ARG A 23 -10.26 4.69 6.89
C ARG A 23 -10.65 4.37 5.46
N ALA A 24 -11.35 5.28 4.78
CA ALA A 24 -11.67 5.12 3.36
C ALA A 24 -10.41 5.11 2.49
N LEU A 25 -9.44 5.96 2.81
CA LEU A 25 -8.17 6.03 2.10
C LEU A 25 -7.31 4.77 2.30
N VAL A 26 -7.26 4.22 3.52
CA VAL A 26 -6.56 2.94 3.81
C VAL A 26 -7.12 1.81 2.95
N ARG A 27 -8.44 1.67 2.84
CA ARG A 27 -9.07 0.66 1.94
C ARG A 27 -8.63 0.85 0.49
N GLN A 28 -8.65 2.09 0.00
CA GLN A 28 -8.19 2.41 -1.35
C GLN A 28 -6.70 2.06 -1.56
N MET A 29 -5.85 2.30 -0.57
CA MET A 29 -4.41 2.00 -0.64
C MET A 29 -4.14 0.49 -0.59
N ASN A 30 -4.88 -0.28 0.21
CA ASN A 30 -4.82 -1.75 0.18
C ASN A 30 -5.17 -2.29 -1.22
N ASP A 31 -6.26 -1.80 -1.83
CA ASP A 31 -6.62 -2.21 -3.20
C ASP A 31 -5.49 -1.86 -4.21
N MET A 32 -4.74 -0.78 -3.98
CA MET A 32 -3.59 -0.39 -4.82
C MET A 32 -2.40 -1.34 -4.62
N GLU A 33 -2.12 -1.77 -3.38
CA GLU A 33 -1.09 -2.75 -3.09
C GLU A 33 -1.39 -4.10 -3.74
N ASP A 34 -2.63 -4.59 -3.61
CA ASP A 34 -3.08 -5.85 -4.21
C ASP A 34 -2.94 -5.82 -5.74
N ARG A 35 -3.30 -4.69 -6.36
CA ARG A 35 -3.08 -4.50 -7.81
C ARG A 35 -1.59 -4.49 -8.18
N CYS A 36 -0.72 -3.92 -7.35
CA CYS A 36 0.72 -3.96 -7.61
C CYS A 36 1.26 -5.39 -7.54
N ASP A 37 0.80 -6.19 -6.57
CA ASP A 37 1.19 -7.59 -6.45
C ASP A 37 0.67 -8.42 -7.63
N GLN A 38 -0.61 -8.27 -7.99
CA GLN A 38 -1.19 -8.93 -9.17
C GLN A 38 -0.39 -8.62 -10.44
N ARG A 39 -0.01 -7.35 -10.65
CA ARG A 39 0.81 -6.97 -11.82
C ARG A 39 2.18 -7.60 -11.83
N ILE A 40 2.80 -7.75 -10.66
CA ILE A 40 4.07 -8.45 -10.53
C ILE A 40 3.89 -9.93 -10.91
N GLU A 41 2.82 -10.58 -10.44
CA GLU A 41 2.51 -11.97 -10.77
C GLU A 41 2.28 -12.17 -12.27
N GLU A 42 1.47 -11.33 -12.92
CA GLU A 42 1.22 -11.35 -14.37
C GLU A 42 2.53 -11.27 -15.19
N ILE A 43 3.44 -10.37 -14.80
CA ILE A 43 4.75 -10.22 -15.45
C ILE A 43 5.62 -11.47 -15.25
N LEU A 44 5.65 -12.03 -14.04
CA LEU A 44 6.45 -13.21 -13.72
C LEU A 44 5.90 -14.48 -14.38
N ALA A 45 4.58 -14.58 -14.54
CA ALA A 45 3.91 -15.66 -15.25
C ALA A 45 4.11 -15.60 -16.78
N GLY A 46 4.63 -14.48 -17.29
CA GLY A 46 4.86 -14.28 -18.72
C GLY A 46 3.55 -14.13 -19.50
N GLU A 47 2.48 -13.66 -18.86
CA GLU A 47 1.17 -13.49 -19.47
C GLU A 47 1.14 -12.40 -20.56
N ALA A 48 2.18 -11.58 -20.64
CA ALA A 48 2.42 -10.63 -21.72
C ALA A 48 3.92 -10.51 -22.06
N GLU A 49 4.23 -10.27 -23.34
CA GLU A 49 5.59 -9.99 -23.77
C GLU A 49 5.97 -8.55 -23.39
N HIS A 50 6.93 -8.42 -22.47
CA HIS A 50 7.45 -7.14 -22.01
C HIS A 50 8.89 -6.97 -22.45
N SER A 51 9.23 -5.78 -22.97
CA SER A 51 10.61 -5.45 -23.37
C SER A 51 11.57 -5.33 -22.18
N ALA A 52 11.06 -5.06 -20.97
CA ALA A 52 11.86 -4.89 -19.76
C ALA A 52 11.09 -5.37 -18.49
N PRO A 53 10.83 -6.69 -18.36
CA PRO A 53 10.00 -7.23 -17.27
C PRO A 53 10.58 -6.94 -15.89
N ALA A 54 11.91 -7.03 -15.73
CA ALA A 54 12.58 -6.72 -14.46
C ALA A 54 12.38 -5.27 -14.02
N THR A 55 12.46 -4.30 -14.95
CA THR A 55 12.22 -2.89 -14.66
C THR A 55 10.78 -2.63 -14.24
N LEU A 56 9.82 -3.29 -14.90
CA LEU A 56 8.40 -3.17 -14.54
C LEU A 56 8.11 -3.75 -13.16
N VAL A 57 8.65 -4.93 -12.83
CA VAL A 57 8.53 -5.52 -11.48
C VAL A 57 9.09 -4.56 -10.43
N LEU A 58 10.27 -3.99 -10.65
CA LEU A 58 10.85 -3.02 -9.72
C LEU A 58 9.96 -1.78 -9.58
N ALA A 59 9.40 -1.26 -10.67
CA ALA A 59 8.49 -0.12 -10.63
C ALA A 59 7.25 -0.40 -9.75
N TYR A 60 6.57 -1.54 -9.94
CA TYR A 60 5.42 -1.92 -9.11
C TYR A 60 5.80 -2.12 -7.65
N ARG A 61 6.98 -2.70 -7.35
CA ARG A 61 7.48 -2.80 -5.96
C ARG A 61 7.71 -1.44 -5.32
N TYR A 62 8.24 -0.46 -6.07
CA TYR A 62 8.41 0.91 -5.57
C TYR A 62 7.07 1.60 -5.36
N PHE A 63 6.10 1.44 -6.27
CA PHE A 63 4.75 1.98 -6.10
C PHE A 63 4.07 1.43 -4.85
N LYS A 64 4.06 0.10 -4.67
CA LYS A 64 3.55 -0.54 -3.46
C LYS A 64 4.21 0.01 -2.20
N ARG A 65 5.54 0.15 -2.20
CA ARG A 65 6.26 0.70 -1.04
C ARG A 65 5.85 2.14 -0.73
N VAL A 66 5.69 3.01 -1.73
CA VAL A 66 5.26 4.39 -1.51
C VAL A 66 3.84 4.44 -0.94
N VAL A 67 2.93 3.61 -1.46
CA VAL A 67 1.56 3.48 -0.97
C VAL A 67 1.52 2.99 0.48
N SER A 68 2.30 1.96 0.80
CA SER A 68 2.44 1.42 2.16
C SER A 68 2.91 2.48 3.16
N HIS A 69 3.91 3.29 2.80
CA HIS A 69 4.34 4.39 3.68
C HIS A 69 3.27 5.46 3.86
N ALA A 70 2.54 5.81 2.79
CA ALA A 70 1.41 6.72 2.89
C ALA A 70 0.29 6.15 3.77
N MET A 71 0.10 4.83 3.74
CA MET A 71 -0.85 4.12 4.58
C MET A 71 -0.45 4.14 6.05
N ASN A 72 0.82 3.95 6.38
CA ASN A 72 1.32 4.08 7.76
C ASN A 72 1.14 5.49 8.32
N ILE A 73 1.28 6.53 7.50
CA ILE A 73 0.94 7.91 7.90
C ILE A 73 -0.57 8.05 8.10
N THR A 74 -1.38 7.46 7.22
CA THR A 74 -2.84 7.58 7.27
C THR A 74 -3.44 6.85 8.49
N THR A 75 -2.91 5.68 8.84
CA THR A 75 -3.35 4.90 10.00
C THR A 75 -3.01 5.59 11.32
N SER A 76 -1.98 6.44 11.36
CA SER A 76 -1.63 7.23 12.55
C SER A 76 -2.75 8.19 13.00
N ILE A 77 -3.73 8.47 12.13
CA ILE A 77 -4.86 9.36 12.44
C ILE A 77 -5.83 8.69 13.43
N PHE A 78 -6.00 7.37 13.34
CA PHE A 78 -7.02 6.63 14.12
C PHE A 78 -6.46 5.44 14.90
N MET A 79 -5.16 5.16 14.77
CA MET A 79 -4.47 4.10 15.51
C MET A 79 -3.49 4.71 16.52
N PRO A 80 -3.38 4.14 17.72
CA PRO A 80 -2.27 4.44 18.63
C PRO A 80 -0.92 4.22 17.94
N LEU A 81 0.07 5.07 18.23
CA LEU A 81 1.39 5.04 17.60
C LEU A 81 2.09 3.68 17.74
N ASP A 82 1.92 3.01 18.89
CA ASP A 82 2.46 1.68 19.19
C ASP A 82 1.83 0.55 18.37
N LYS A 83 0.79 0.87 17.59
CA LYS A 83 -0.05 -0.07 16.85
C LYS A 83 -0.08 0.18 15.33
N ILE A 84 0.64 1.19 14.86
CA ILE A 84 0.83 1.44 13.43
C ILE A 84 1.64 0.27 12.86
N ASP A 85 1.24 -0.26 11.69
CA ASP A 85 1.89 -1.38 10.98
C ASP A 85 1.73 -2.79 11.61
N TYR A 86 1.13 -2.91 12.81
CA TYR A 86 1.11 -4.19 13.55
C TYR A 86 -0.05 -5.13 13.18
N PHE A 87 -1.13 -4.63 12.56
CA PHE A 87 -2.36 -5.42 12.40
C PHE A 87 -2.38 -6.40 11.22
N ASP A 88 -1.48 -6.25 10.24
CA ASP A 88 -1.41 -7.14 9.08
C ASP A 88 -0.44 -8.32 9.26
N GLU A 89 0.37 -8.33 10.34
CA GLU A 89 1.19 -9.50 10.67
C GLU A 89 0.30 -10.60 11.25
N LYS A 90 0.07 -11.67 10.47
CA LYS A 90 -0.45 -12.93 11.02
C LYS A 90 0.45 -13.35 12.18
N PRO A 91 -0.10 -13.77 13.33
CA PRO A 91 0.71 -14.32 14.41
C PRO A 91 1.66 -15.36 13.83
N ARG A 92 2.96 -15.20 14.07
CA ARG A 92 3.94 -16.22 13.71
C ARG A 92 3.47 -17.53 14.38
N PRO A 93 3.30 -18.62 13.62
CA PRO A 93 2.90 -19.88 14.21
C PRO A 93 3.90 -20.24 15.31
N ASP A 94 3.35 -20.65 16.44
CA ASP A 94 4.07 -21.18 17.58
C ASP A 94 4.90 -22.39 17.13
N ILE A 95 6.22 -22.20 17.11
CA ILE A 95 7.16 -23.30 16.93
C ILE A 95 7.22 -24.03 18.28
N THR A 96 6.33 -25.01 18.45
CA THR A 96 6.36 -25.99 19.54
C THR A 96 6.66 -27.37 18.99
#